data_AF-A0A316MAV8-F1
#
_entry.id   AF-A0A316MAV8-F1
#
_cell.length_a   1.000
_cell.length_b   1.000
_cell.length_c   1.000
_cell.angle_alpha   90.00
_cell.angle_beta   90.00
_cell.angle_gamma   90.00
#
_symmetry.space_group_name_H-M   'P 1'
#
loop_
_entity.id
_entity.type
_entity.pdbx_description
1 polymer ?
#
loop_
_entity_poly.entity_id
_entity_poly.type
_entity_poly.pdbx_seq_one_letter_code
_entity_poly.pdbx_strand_id
1 'polypeptide(L)'
;MSSVMVIIDGMTDNPIYEMEGKTPFQYAQCKNINFIRNNGSYGEFKTCPDGFKVDSMNCIMTLLGIDHHNIPRGRAYLEALAHEIPVDNDDLVMRCNIVTIDDYGRLRSSCGEGISREEFENIINDNAENFKENEKVKFYNIGGYKNILVIKGAKDEVERTITYAPHENLGELIEDIMPRGSKVSRMIEKMINESRHNIKRPDEGFKEYMLMPWGESYVQEIPRFYELHNKKCACVCATEIVQGIALAMGMKVPKINGATADVDTDLSSKLNSTLALSKEYEVVIVHINGTDEASHRKKPFEKAGFLKDVDEIIVGGLIESKLFDNLLVCCDHSSLSDKGSHRGGYQPFFLYNSKENNNGFLGKIDGKEAITILARN
;
A
#
# COMPACT_ATOMS: atom_id res chain seq x y z
N MET A 1 8.38 24.44 -13.47
CA MET A 1 6.94 24.22 -13.69
C MET A 1 6.59 22.95 -12.95
N SER A 2 5.58 22.97 -12.09
CA SER A 2 5.21 21.84 -11.24
C SER A 2 4.10 21.02 -11.91
N SER A 3 4.16 19.70 -11.73
CA SER A 3 3.18 18.74 -12.20
C SER A 3 2.69 17.90 -11.03
N VAL A 4 1.40 17.57 -11.00
CA VAL A 4 0.80 16.79 -9.91
C VAL A 4 0.21 15.49 -10.45
N MET A 5 0.54 14.36 -9.83
CA MET A 5 -0.09 13.07 -10.08
C MET A 5 -0.95 12.70 -8.87
N VAL A 6 -2.24 12.49 -9.07
CA VAL A 6 -3.14 11.93 -8.05
C VAL A 6 -3.40 10.47 -8.39
N ILE A 7 -2.95 9.57 -7.53
CA ILE A 7 -3.22 8.13 -7.59
C ILE A 7 -4.36 7.85 -6.60
N ILE A 8 -5.54 7.52 -7.14
CA ILE A 8 -6.68 7.07 -6.35
C ILE A 8 -6.65 5.53 -6.34
N ASP A 9 -6.20 4.97 -5.22
CA ASP A 9 -5.95 3.54 -5.06
C ASP A 9 -7.25 2.74 -5.19
N GLY A 10 -7.29 1.72 -6.03
CA GLY A 10 -8.51 0.90 -6.14
C GLY A 10 -9.73 1.64 -6.71
N MET A 11 -9.56 2.77 -7.41
CA MET A 11 -10.65 3.66 -7.87
C MET A 11 -11.75 2.94 -8.65
N THR A 12 -11.38 1.99 -9.51
CA THR A 12 -12.32 1.32 -10.42
C THR A 12 -12.96 0.09 -9.80
N ASP A 13 -14.14 -0.29 -10.31
CA ASP A 13 -14.98 -1.33 -9.75
C ASP A 13 -15.85 -2.02 -10.82
N ASN A 14 -16.63 -3.02 -10.41
CA ASN A 14 -17.73 -3.56 -11.20
C ASN A 14 -19.00 -2.71 -11.08
N PRO A 15 -19.93 -2.83 -12.05
CA PRO A 15 -21.33 -2.48 -11.84
C PRO A 15 -21.91 -3.14 -10.60
N ILE A 16 -22.54 -2.36 -9.73
CA ILE A 16 -23.14 -2.81 -8.46
C ILE A 16 -24.67 -2.79 -8.59
N TYR A 17 -25.33 -3.88 -8.20
CA TYR A 17 -26.78 -4.03 -8.34
C TYR A 17 -27.55 -2.99 -7.53
N GLU A 18 -27.15 -2.77 -6.29
CA GLU A 18 -27.73 -1.78 -5.36
C GLU A 18 -27.54 -0.32 -5.84
N MET A 19 -26.65 -0.10 -6.80
CA MET A 19 -26.42 1.20 -7.45
C MET A 19 -27.05 1.28 -8.84
N GLU A 20 -28.11 0.50 -9.10
CA GLU A 20 -28.82 0.45 -10.39
C GLU A 20 -27.90 0.06 -11.57
N GLY A 21 -26.91 -0.81 -11.30
CA GLY A 21 -25.93 -1.24 -12.30
C GLY A 21 -24.84 -0.20 -12.59
N LYS A 22 -24.69 0.85 -11.78
CA LYS A 22 -23.56 1.78 -11.84
C LYS A 22 -22.37 1.25 -11.04
N THR A 23 -21.17 1.61 -11.45
CA THR A 23 -19.97 1.50 -10.58
C THR A 23 -20.01 2.59 -9.49
N PRO A 24 -19.30 2.43 -8.35
CA PRO A 24 -19.15 3.48 -7.34
C PRO A 24 -18.64 4.80 -7.92
N PHE A 25 -17.72 4.75 -8.89
CA PHE A 25 -17.23 5.94 -9.60
C PHE A 25 -18.31 6.65 -10.41
N GLN A 26 -19.15 5.90 -11.15
CA GLN A 26 -20.29 6.48 -11.86
C GLN A 26 -21.36 7.01 -10.91
N TYR A 27 -21.57 6.35 -9.77
CA TYR A 27 -22.52 6.77 -8.75
C TYR A 27 -22.07 8.06 -8.03
N ALA A 28 -20.76 8.23 -7.80
CA ALA A 28 -20.18 9.39 -7.12
C ALA A 28 -20.36 10.72 -7.87
N GLN A 29 -20.61 10.68 -9.19
CA GLN A 29 -20.80 11.86 -10.04
C GLN A 29 -19.66 12.89 -9.93
N CYS A 30 -18.41 12.41 -9.89
CA CYS A 30 -17.17 13.22 -9.80
C CYS A 30 -17.13 14.33 -10.87
N LYS A 31 -17.45 15.56 -10.49
CA LYS A 31 -17.62 16.69 -11.42
C LYS A 31 -16.27 17.19 -11.93
N ASN A 32 -15.24 17.20 -11.09
CA ASN A 32 -13.93 17.74 -11.45
C ASN A 32 -13.16 16.79 -12.36
N ILE A 33 -13.19 15.49 -12.09
CA ILE A 33 -12.63 14.48 -13.01
C ILE A 33 -13.39 14.49 -14.35
N ASN A 34 -14.72 14.63 -14.34
CA ASN A 34 -15.49 14.79 -15.58
C ASN A 34 -15.14 16.09 -16.33
N PHE A 35 -14.83 17.17 -15.61
CA PHE A 35 -14.30 18.40 -16.20
C PHE A 35 -12.96 18.15 -16.88
N ILE A 36 -12.01 17.45 -16.24
CA ILE A 36 -10.72 17.09 -16.85
C ILE A 36 -10.94 16.24 -18.11
N ARG A 37 -11.82 15.23 -18.04
CA ARG A 37 -12.14 14.38 -19.19
C ARG A 37 -12.63 15.18 -20.41
N ASN A 38 -13.43 16.23 -20.17
CA ASN A 38 -14.02 17.04 -21.25
C ASN A 38 -13.12 18.17 -21.75
N ASN A 39 -12.17 18.63 -20.93
CA ASN A 39 -11.31 19.80 -21.22
C ASN A 39 -9.82 19.43 -21.23
N GLY A 40 -9.52 18.15 -21.35
CA GLY A 40 -8.17 17.62 -21.35
C GLY A 40 -8.12 16.27 -22.06
N SER A 41 -7.09 15.51 -21.72
CA SER A 41 -6.83 14.19 -22.30
C SER A 41 -7.21 13.08 -21.34
N TYR A 42 -7.55 11.91 -21.85
CA TYR A 42 -7.82 10.73 -21.02
C TYR A 42 -7.41 9.45 -21.76
N GLY A 43 -7.19 8.38 -21.02
CA GLY A 43 -6.79 7.10 -21.59
C GLY A 43 -6.80 6.01 -20.54
N GLU A 44 -6.08 4.92 -20.82
CA GLU A 44 -5.92 3.84 -19.85
C GLU A 44 -4.45 3.40 -19.76
N PHE A 45 -3.93 3.26 -18.54
CA PHE A 45 -2.62 2.71 -18.26
C PHE A 45 -2.67 1.20 -18.04
N LYS A 46 -1.71 0.47 -18.62
CA LYS A 46 -1.35 -0.87 -18.15
C LYS A 46 -0.44 -0.72 -16.93
N THR A 47 -1.03 -0.83 -15.75
CA THR A 47 -0.33 -0.54 -14.49
C THR A 47 0.37 -1.75 -13.89
N CYS A 48 -0.12 -2.97 -14.12
CA CYS A 48 0.52 -4.19 -13.63
C CYS A 48 1.34 -4.86 -14.75
N PRO A 49 2.63 -5.16 -14.54
CA PRO A 49 3.43 -5.91 -15.50
C PRO A 49 2.90 -7.34 -15.69
N ASP A 50 3.13 -7.92 -16.87
CA ASP A 50 2.68 -9.28 -17.14
C ASP A 50 3.39 -10.30 -16.22
N GLY A 51 2.62 -11.24 -15.68
CA GLY A 51 3.14 -12.26 -14.76
C GLY A 51 3.29 -11.82 -13.30
N PHE A 52 2.98 -10.55 -12.97
CA PHE A 52 3.01 -10.05 -11.60
C PHE A 52 1.65 -10.14 -10.92
N LYS A 53 1.66 -10.26 -9.59
CA LYS A 53 0.45 -10.14 -8.77
C LYS A 53 -0.07 -8.71 -8.84
N VAL A 54 -1.39 -8.56 -8.99
CA VAL A 54 -2.02 -7.24 -9.00
C VAL A 54 -2.08 -6.71 -7.57
N ASP A 55 -1.23 -5.73 -7.29
CA ASP A 55 -1.21 -5.02 -6.02
C ASP A 55 -0.60 -3.61 -6.14
N SER A 56 -0.81 -2.79 -5.12
CA SER A 56 -0.37 -1.39 -5.11
C SER A 56 1.14 -1.26 -5.29
N MET A 57 1.96 -2.19 -4.78
CA MET A 57 3.42 -2.10 -4.95
C MET A 57 3.81 -2.20 -6.43
N ASN A 58 3.39 -3.28 -7.09
CA ASN A 58 3.74 -3.51 -8.49
C ASN A 58 3.11 -2.44 -9.40
N CYS A 59 1.86 -2.05 -9.13
CA CYS A 59 1.14 -1.08 -9.93
C CYS A 59 1.70 0.34 -9.79
N ILE A 60 1.96 0.80 -8.57
CA ILE A 60 2.48 2.15 -8.33
C ILE A 60 3.93 2.27 -8.81
N MET A 61 4.78 1.26 -8.56
CA MET A 61 6.16 1.31 -9.08
C MET A 61 6.19 1.39 -10.61
N THR A 62 5.30 0.67 -11.29
CA THR A 62 5.13 0.77 -12.75
C THR A 62 4.69 2.18 -13.15
N LEU A 63 3.69 2.77 -12.49
CA LEU A 63 3.26 4.16 -12.73
C LEU A 63 4.38 5.19 -12.51
N LEU A 64 5.31 4.91 -11.60
CA LEU A 64 6.48 5.76 -11.33
C LEU A 64 7.64 5.54 -12.32
N GLY A 65 7.45 4.69 -13.34
CA GLY A 65 8.44 4.44 -14.39
C GLY A 65 9.46 3.35 -14.05
N ILE A 66 9.27 2.58 -12.97
CA ILE A 66 10.16 1.47 -12.62
C ILE A 66 9.97 0.34 -13.63
N ASP A 67 11.09 -0.16 -14.17
CA ASP A 67 11.06 -1.38 -14.97
C ASP A 67 10.73 -2.60 -14.11
N HIS A 68 9.97 -3.54 -14.66
CA HIS A 68 9.56 -4.76 -13.96
C HIS A 68 10.74 -5.60 -13.42
N HIS A 69 11.92 -5.53 -14.05
CA HIS A 69 13.14 -6.17 -13.56
C HIS A 69 13.70 -5.55 -12.26
N ASN A 70 13.31 -4.31 -11.96
CA ASN A 70 13.74 -3.57 -10.78
C ASN A 70 12.65 -3.51 -9.69
N ILE A 71 11.53 -4.21 -9.88
CA ILE A 71 10.50 -4.34 -8.85
C ILE A 71 11.01 -5.34 -7.79
N PRO A 72 11.08 -4.95 -6.50
CA PRO A 72 11.64 -5.79 -5.47
C PRO A 72 10.75 -6.99 -5.18
N ARG A 73 11.40 -8.10 -4.83
CA ARG A 73 10.70 -9.24 -4.22
C ARG A 73 10.31 -8.91 -2.78
N GLY A 74 9.03 -9.05 -2.48
CA GLY A 74 8.48 -8.86 -1.13
C GLY A 74 8.34 -7.38 -0.73
N ARG A 75 7.53 -7.13 0.30
CA ARG A 75 7.17 -5.76 0.74
C ARG A 75 7.87 -5.31 2.02
N ALA A 76 8.36 -6.25 2.83
CA ALA A 76 8.74 -5.93 4.21
C ALA A 76 9.90 -4.93 4.30
N TYR A 77 10.86 -4.97 3.37
CA TYR A 77 11.92 -3.96 3.27
C TYR A 77 11.38 -2.54 3.05
N LEU A 78 10.41 -2.36 2.15
CA LEU A 78 9.80 -1.05 1.90
C LEU A 78 9.02 -0.55 3.11
N GLU A 79 8.29 -1.44 3.79
CA GLU A 79 7.59 -1.10 5.04
C GLU A 79 8.58 -0.76 6.16
N ALA A 80 9.73 -1.45 6.24
CA ALA A 80 10.80 -1.11 7.17
C ALA A 80 11.37 0.29 6.91
N LEU A 81 11.58 0.67 5.64
CA LEU A 81 11.99 2.03 5.28
C LEU A 81 10.98 3.08 5.72
N ALA A 82 9.68 2.83 5.53
CA ALA A 82 8.62 3.75 5.92
C ALA A 82 8.60 4.05 7.43
N HIS A 83 9.04 3.08 8.24
CA HIS A 83 9.12 3.19 9.70
C HIS A 83 10.53 3.54 10.22
N GLU A 84 11.45 3.92 9.33
CA GLU A 84 12.85 4.26 9.68
C GLU A 84 13.57 3.10 10.42
N ILE A 85 13.16 1.86 10.17
CA ILE A 85 13.77 0.67 10.77
C ILE A 85 15.13 0.42 10.10
N PRO A 86 16.21 0.26 10.88
CA PRO A 86 17.53 0.01 10.31
C PRO A 86 17.63 -1.39 9.70
N VAL A 87 18.07 -1.45 8.45
CA VAL A 87 18.26 -2.69 7.68
C VAL A 87 19.58 -2.59 6.91
N ASP A 88 20.44 -3.59 7.06
CA ASP A 88 21.69 -3.73 6.33
C ASP A 88 21.53 -4.57 5.05
N ASN A 89 22.46 -4.44 4.10
CA ASN A 89 22.38 -5.08 2.77
C ASN A 89 22.38 -6.61 2.80
N ASP A 90 22.84 -7.22 3.89
CA ASP A 90 22.91 -8.67 4.12
C ASP A 90 21.76 -9.20 5.00
N ASP A 91 20.86 -8.33 5.45
CA ASP A 91 19.72 -8.71 6.28
C ASP A 91 18.57 -9.33 5.47
N LEU A 92 17.85 -10.24 6.13
CA LEU A 92 16.54 -10.70 5.71
C LEU A 92 15.47 -9.95 6.50
N VAL A 93 14.47 -9.41 5.82
CA VAL A 93 13.38 -8.62 6.40
C VAL A 93 12.04 -9.29 6.10
N MET A 94 11.22 -9.48 7.13
CA MET A 94 9.91 -10.12 7.02
C MET A 94 8.84 -9.28 7.69
N ARG A 95 7.62 -9.40 7.18
CA ARG A 95 6.42 -8.99 7.94
C ARG A 95 6.19 -10.02 9.04
N CYS A 96 5.47 -9.63 10.08
CA CYS A 96 5.08 -10.52 11.14
C CYS A 96 3.74 -10.05 11.73
N ASN A 97 2.70 -10.88 11.62
CA ASN A 97 1.41 -10.54 12.20
C ASN A 97 1.24 -11.19 13.56
N ILE A 98 0.55 -10.52 14.47
CA ILE A 98 -0.16 -11.21 15.56
C ILE A 98 -1.44 -11.81 14.99
N VAL A 99 -1.62 -13.11 15.18
CA VAL A 99 -2.76 -13.87 14.66
C VAL A 99 -3.54 -14.52 15.80
N THR A 100 -4.80 -14.87 15.54
CA THR A 100 -5.65 -15.61 16.49
C THR A 100 -5.84 -17.03 16.01
N ILE A 101 -5.67 -18.00 16.91
CA ILE A 101 -5.85 -19.43 16.67
C ILE A 101 -7.16 -19.89 17.31
N ASP A 102 -7.90 -20.78 16.65
CA ASP A 102 -9.10 -21.40 17.22
C ASP A 102 -8.79 -22.64 18.07
N ASP A 103 -9.81 -23.17 18.76
CA ASP A 103 -9.69 -24.33 19.64
C ASP A 103 -9.27 -25.63 18.92
N TYR A 104 -9.27 -25.64 17.57
CA TYR A 104 -8.85 -26.77 16.74
C TYR A 104 -7.43 -26.58 16.18
N GLY A 105 -6.72 -25.53 16.59
CA GLY A 105 -5.37 -25.24 16.11
C GLY A 105 -5.33 -24.61 14.71
N ARG A 106 -6.43 -24.01 14.24
CA ARG A 106 -6.50 -23.35 12.92
C ARG A 106 -6.33 -21.85 13.03
N LEU A 107 -5.79 -21.25 11.97
CA LEU A 107 -5.68 -19.81 11.83
C LEU A 107 -7.07 -19.18 11.68
N ARG A 108 -7.59 -18.58 12.75
CA ARG A 108 -8.92 -17.92 12.75
C ARG A 108 -8.86 -16.51 12.18
N SER A 109 -7.85 -15.75 12.56
CA SER A 109 -7.73 -14.34 12.16
C SER A 109 -6.28 -13.95 11.90
N SER A 110 -6.07 -13.18 10.82
CA SER A 110 -4.77 -12.64 10.42
C SER A 110 -4.40 -11.34 11.14
N CYS A 111 -5.28 -10.80 11.99
CA CYS A 111 -5.15 -9.49 12.62
C CYS A 111 -5.36 -9.50 14.14
N GLY A 112 -5.18 -10.66 14.79
CA GLY A 112 -5.30 -10.78 16.25
C GLY A 112 -6.70 -10.48 16.76
N GLU A 113 -7.75 -10.90 16.03
CA GLU A 113 -9.15 -10.70 16.40
C GLU A 113 -9.41 -10.98 17.90
N GLY A 114 -10.03 -10.00 18.55
CA GLY A 114 -10.46 -10.10 19.93
C GLY A 114 -9.40 -9.69 20.95
N ILE A 115 -8.17 -9.34 20.54
CA ILE A 115 -7.14 -8.84 21.45
C ILE A 115 -7.53 -7.46 22.00
N SER A 116 -7.50 -7.30 23.32
CA SER A 116 -7.61 -5.98 23.95
C SER A 116 -6.29 -5.23 23.82
N ARG A 117 -6.34 -3.91 24.00
CA ARG A 117 -5.13 -3.08 23.95
C ARG A 117 -4.07 -3.50 24.99
N GLU A 118 -4.49 -3.83 26.20
CA GLU A 118 -3.58 -4.24 27.27
C GLU A 118 -2.92 -5.58 26.94
N GLU A 119 -3.69 -6.57 26.50
CA GLU A 119 -3.14 -7.87 26.09
C GLU A 119 -2.21 -7.74 24.89
N PHE A 120 -2.54 -6.85 23.95
CA PHE A 120 -1.70 -6.53 22.81
C PHE A 120 -0.36 -5.95 23.25
N GLU A 121 -0.36 -4.95 24.12
CA GLU A 121 0.86 -4.34 24.65
C GLU A 121 1.72 -5.37 25.40
N ASN A 122 1.09 -6.25 26.19
CA ASN A 122 1.78 -7.35 26.88
C ASN A 122 2.42 -8.34 25.90
N ILE A 123 1.67 -8.81 24.90
CA ILE A 123 2.18 -9.74 23.87
C ILE A 123 3.37 -9.13 23.13
N ILE A 124 3.31 -7.85 22.77
CA ILE A 124 4.42 -7.16 22.10
C ILE A 124 5.65 -7.09 23.01
N ASN A 125 5.47 -6.71 24.28
CA ASN A 125 6.57 -6.57 25.23
C ASN A 125 7.23 -7.92 25.55
N ASP A 126 6.43 -8.96 25.79
CA ASP A 126 6.93 -10.31 26.09
C ASP A 126 7.74 -10.86 24.92
N ASN A 127 7.24 -10.70 23.69
CA ASN A 127 7.97 -11.09 22.49
C ASN A 127 9.24 -10.24 22.29
N ALA A 128 9.18 -8.93 22.49
CA ALA A 128 10.36 -8.07 22.37
C ALA A 128 11.47 -8.47 23.36
N GLU A 129 11.12 -8.80 24.61
CA GLU A 129 12.08 -9.28 25.61
C GLU A 129 12.61 -10.68 25.25
N ASN A 130 11.78 -11.60 24.77
CA ASN A 130 12.21 -12.94 24.32
C ASN A 130 13.25 -12.88 23.20
N PHE A 131 13.17 -11.89 22.30
CA PHE A 131 14.13 -11.72 21.21
C PHE A 131 15.32 -10.83 21.55
N LYS A 132 15.31 -10.16 22.71
CA LYS A 132 16.32 -9.17 23.10
C LYS A 132 17.72 -9.74 23.21
N GLU A 133 17.85 -10.96 23.72
CA GLU A 133 19.13 -11.65 23.88
C GLU A 133 19.68 -12.19 22.55
N ASN A 134 18.84 -12.30 21.51
CA ASN A 134 19.28 -12.76 20.20
C ASN A 134 19.75 -11.57 19.36
N GLU A 135 21.06 -11.33 19.34
CA GLU A 135 21.64 -10.23 18.56
C GLU A 135 21.32 -10.31 17.06
N LYS A 136 21.01 -11.51 16.54
CA LYS A 136 20.71 -11.74 15.12
C LYS A 136 19.25 -11.46 14.75
N VAL A 137 18.35 -11.28 15.71
CA VAL A 137 16.92 -11.10 15.44
C VAL A 137 16.45 -9.81 16.08
N LYS A 138 15.86 -8.92 15.28
CA LYS A 138 15.27 -7.67 15.75
C LYS A 138 13.79 -7.65 15.39
N PHE A 139 12.97 -7.36 16.39
CA PHE A 139 11.51 -7.32 16.28
C PHE A 139 11.03 -5.89 16.50
N TYR A 140 10.21 -5.39 15.58
CA TYR A 140 9.71 -4.01 15.60
C TYR A 140 8.19 -4.02 15.44
N ASN A 141 7.46 -3.49 16.41
CA ASN A 141 6.04 -3.22 16.24
C ASN A 141 5.87 -1.94 15.42
N ILE A 142 5.07 -2.01 14.34
CA ILE A 142 4.83 -0.89 13.43
C ILE A 142 3.38 -0.38 13.49
N GLY A 143 2.60 -0.88 14.45
CA GLY A 143 1.23 -0.46 14.71
C GLY A 143 0.23 -1.61 14.64
N GLY A 144 -0.58 -1.74 15.70
CA GLY A 144 -1.53 -2.84 15.83
C GLY A 144 -0.86 -4.20 15.61
N TYR A 145 -1.59 -5.16 15.03
CA TYR A 145 -1.09 -6.52 14.80
C TYR A 145 0.12 -6.63 13.85
N LYS A 146 0.55 -5.54 13.19
CA LYS A 146 1.64 -5.56 12.20
C LYS A 146 3.00 -5.32 12.86
N ASN A 147 3.97 -6.14 12.48
CA ASN A 147 5.34 -6.08 12.96
C ASN A 147 6.31 -6.36 11.82
N ILE A 148 7.56 -5.94 12.00
CA ILE A 148 8.69 -6.26 11.13
C ILE A 148 9.71 -7.08 11.92
N LEU A 149 10.18 -8.16 11.29
CA LEU A 149 11.27 -8.98 11.79
C LEU A 149 12.49 -8.79 10.89
N VAL A 150 13.61 -8.37 11.46
CA VAL A 150 14.90 -8.27 10.76
C VAL A 150 15.83 -9.35 11.29
N ILE A 151 16.34 -10.19 10.39
CA ILE A 151 17.27 -11.26 10.70
C ILE A 151 18.63 -10.92 10.08
N LYS A 152 19.61 -10.66 10.94
CA LYS A 152 20.92 -10.14 10.55
C LYS A 152 21.73 -11.15 9.74
N GLY A 153 22.28 -10.71 8.60
CA GLY A 153 23.15 -11.53 7.76
C GLY A 153 22.49 -12.78 7.15
N ALA A 154 21.17 -12.75 6.94
CA ALA A 154 20.37 -13.89 6.48
C ALA A 154 19.77 -13.73 5.07
N LYS A 155 20.22 -12.73 4.29
CA LYS A 155 19.75 -12.50 2.91
C LYS A 155 19.83 -13.74 2.02
N ASP A 156 20.89 -14.55 2.13
CA ASP A 156 21.07 -15.75 1.31
C ASP A 156 20.02 -16.86 1.57
N GLU A 157 19.24 -16.73 2.64
CA GLU A 157 18.18 -17.68 2.99
C GLU A 157 16.81 -17.26 2.43
N VAL A 158 16.67 -16.05 1.87
CA VAL A 158 15.37 -15.52 1.35
C VAL A 158 14.75 -16.46 0.34
N GLU A 159 15.52 -16.96 -0.64
CA GLU A 159 14.96 -17.80 -1.71
C GLU A 159 14.58 -19.20 -1.24
N ARG A 160 15.18 -19.67 -0.14
CA ARG A 160 14.98 -21.02 0.40
C ARG A 160 13.92 -21.06 1.49
N THR A 161 13.62 -19.91 2.09
CA THR A 161 12.65 -19.79 3.16
C THR A 161 11.25 -19.73 2.55
N ILE A 162 10.40 -20.64 3.01
CA ILE A 162 8.99 -20.71 2.65
C ILE A 162 8.20 -20.37 3.90
N THR A 163 7.43 -19.30 3.83
CA THR A 163 6.43 -18.91 4.83
C THR A 163 5.07 -18.67 4.18
N TYR A 164 4.05 -18.48 5.02
CA TYR A 164 2.65 -18.42 4.60
C TYR A 164 2.03 -17.14 5.09
N ALA A 165 1.46 -16.36 4.17
CA ALA A 165 0.80 -15.11 4.51
C ALA A 165 -0.49 -15.39 5.30
N PRO A 166 -0.68 -14.87 6.52
CA PRO A 166 -1.83 -15.23 7.36
C PRO A 166 -3.19 -14.94 6.70
N HIS A 167 -3.28 -13.84 5.95
CA HIS A 167 -4.52 -13.43 5.28
C HIS A 167 -4.91 -14.31 4.08
N GLU A 168 -3.98 -15.11 3.56
CA GLU A 168 -4.23 -16.06 2.46
C GLU A 168 -4.50 -17.50 2.97
N ASN A 169 -4.32 -17.74 4.26
CA ASN A 169 -4.36 -19.08 4.87
C ASN A 169 -5.36 -19.17 6.05
N LEU A 170 -6.41 -18.33 6.05
CA LEU A 170 -7.47 -18.40 7.06
C LEU A 170 -8.18 -19.77 7.01
N GLY A 171 -8.32 -20.41 8.18
CA GLY A 171 -8.93 -21.73 8.34
C GLY A 171 -7.96 -22.91 8.21
N GLU A 172 -6.72 -22.68 7.76
CA GLU A 172 -5.69 -23.72 7.69
C GLU A 172 -5.18 -24.11 9.08
N LEU A 173 -4.75 -25.36 9.25
CA LEU A 173 -4.09 -25.81 10.47
C LEU A 173 -2.71 -25.18 10.59
N ILE A 174 -2.34 -24.69 11.77
CA ILE A 174 -1.05 -24.03 11.98
C ILE A 174 0.12 -24.96 11.64
N GLU A 175 -0.01 -26.25 11.95
CA GLU A 175 1.01 -27.27 11.63
C GLU A 175 1.29 -27.40 10.12
N ASP A 176 0.29 -27.17 9.27
CA ASP A 176 0.41 -27.28 7.81
C ASP A 176 1.05 -26.03 7.17
N ILE A 177 1.03 -24.91 7.88
CA ILE A 177 1.53 -23.60 7.42
C ILE A 177 2.75 -23.12 8.23
N MET A 178 3.51 -24.07 8.80
CA MET A 178 4.79 -23.79 9.46
C MET A 178 5.91 -23.48 8.45
N PRO A 179 6.85 -22.58 8.80
CA PRO A 179 7.94 -22.19 7.92
C PRO A 179 8.86 -23.37 7.61
N ARG A 180 9.35 -23.45 6.38
CA ARG A 180 10.20 -24.57 5.92
C ARG A 180 11.20 -24.16 4.84
N GLY A 181 12.15 -25.06 4.55
CA GLY A 181 13.08 -24.96 3.41
C GLY A 181 14.48 -24.41 3.72
N SER A 182 14.67 -23.74 4.86
CA SER A 182 15.95 -23.07 5.17
C SER A 182 16.39 -23.26 6.64
N LYS A 183 17.61 -22.80 6.99
CA LYS A 183 18.04 -22.77 8.40
C LYS A 183 17.26 -21.72 9.19
N VAL A 184 16.93 -20.61 8.51
CA VAL A 184 16.09 -19.55 9.06
C VAL A 184 14.69 -20.06 9.36
N SER A 185 14.14 -20.97 8.55
CA SER A 185 12.82 -21.57 8.81
C SER A 185 12.71 -22.22 10.19
N ARG A 186 13.74 -22.95 10.64
CA ARG A 186 13.77 -23.58 11.97
C ARG A 186 13.80 -22.55 13.11
N MET A 187 14.48 -21.43 12.88
CA MET A 187 14.50 -20.33 13.83
C MET A 187 13.13 -19.64 13.91
N ILE A 188 12.48 -19.42 12.76
CA ILE A 188 11.13 -18.85 12.68
C ILE A 188 10.11 -19.81 13.32
N GLU A 189 10.21 -21.11 13.07
CA GLU A 189 9.35 -22.12 13.71
C GLU A 189 9.48 -22.08 15.24
N LYS A 190 10.71 -22.01 15.75
CA LYS A 190 10.96 -21.85 17.18
C LYS A 190 10.32 -20.57 17.72
N MET A 191 10.53 -19.45 17.02
CA MET A 191 9.94 -18.15 17.35
C MET A 191 8.40 -18.20 17.39
N ILE A 192 7.77 -18.81 16.39
CA ILE A 192 6.32 -19.01 16.34
C ILE A 192 5.85 -19.74 17.60
N ASN A 193 6.48 -20.86 17.94
CA ASN A 193 6.08 -21.67 19.09
C ASN A 193 6.30 -20.96 20.43
N GLU A 194 7.39 -20.21 20.59
CA GLU A 194 7.70 -19.42 21.79
C GLU A 194 6.81 -18.19 21.94
N SER A 195 6.23 -17.69 20.83
CA SER A 195 5.35 -16.52 20.82
C SER A 195 3.89 -16.81 21.18
N ARG A 196 3.53 -18.06 21.52
CA ARG A 196 2.16 -18.45 21.84
C ARG A 196 1.72 -17.88 23.19
N HIS A 197 0.63 -17.11 23.17
CA HIS A 197 0.01 -16.51 24.34
C HIS A 197 -1.41 -17.04 24.50
N ASN A 198 -1.64 -17.80 25.57
CA ASN A 198 -2.93 -18.37 25.91
C ASN A 198 -3.63 -17.49 26.94
N ILE A 199 -4.69 -16.82 26.52
CA ILE A 199 -5.45 -15.91 27.38
C ILE A 199 -6.81 -16.50 27.69
N LYS A 200 -7.08 -16.73 28.98
CA LYS A 200 -8.37 -17.20 29.47
C LYS A 200 -9.22 -16.03 29.92
N ARG A 201 -10.40 -15.86 29.31
CA ARG A 201 -11.38 -14.85 29.71
C ARG A 201 -12.60 -15.50 30.37
N PRO A 202 -13.17 -14.89 31.42
CA PRO A 202 -14.33 -15.45 32.13
C PRO A 202 -15.53 -15.77 31.22
N ASP A 203 -15.82 -14.90 30.26
CA ASP A 203 -17.05 -14.99 29.43
C ASP A 203 -16.81 -15.38 27.96
N GLU A 204 -15.55 -15.42 27.51
CA GLU A 204 -15.20 -15.70 26.10
C GLU A 204 -14.38 -16.98 25.91
N GLY A 205 -14.04 -17.69 26.99
CA GLY A 205 -13.24 -18.91 26.93
C GLY A 205 -11.75 -18.64 26.74
N PHE A 206 -11.04 -19.61 26.15
CA PHE A 206 -9.62 -19.49 25.84
C PHE A 206 -9.45 -18.87 24.46
N LYS A 207 -8.48 -17.95 24.34
CA LYS A 207 -8.00 -17.45 23.05
C LYS A 207 -6.49 -17.60 23.00
N GLU A 208 -6.02 -18.13 21.89
CA GLU A 208 -4.59 -18.25 21.63
C GLU A 208 -4.17 -17.22 20.58
N TYR A 209 -3.13 -16.46 20.90
CA TYR A 209 -2.49 -15.53 19.99
C TYR A 209 -1.05 -15.96 19.75
N MET A 210 -0.55 -15.78 18.52
CA MET A 210 0.85 -16.06 18.19
C MET A 210 1.38 -15.08 17.15
N LEU A 211 2.70 -14.96 17.08
CA LEU A 211 3.37 -14.28 15.98
C LEU A 211 3.48 -15.22 14.78
N MET A 212 3.26 -14.67 13.58
CA MET A 212 3.42 -15.40 12.33
C MET A 212 4.24 -14.55 11.34
N PRO A 213 5.57 -14.77 11.23
CA PRO A 213 6.42 -14.13 10.24
C PRO A 213 6.15 -14.61 8.81
N TRP A 214 6.11 -13.69 7.86
CA TRP A 214 5.85 -13.97 6.45
C TRP A 214 6.39 -12.88 5.51
N GLY A 215 6.43 -13.17 4.21
CA GLY A 215 6.73 -12.16 3.19
C GLY A 215 8.19 -11.73 3.19
N GLU A 216 9.08 -12.70 2.98
CA GLU A 216 10.52 -12.53 2.93
C GLU A 216 10.92 -11.48 1.90
N SER A 217 11.80 -10.58 2.32
CA SER A 217 12.39 -9.53 1.51
C SER A 217 13.79 -9.21 2.00
N TYR A 218 14.48 -8.36 1.26
CA TYR A 218 15.83 -7.89 1.56
C TYR A 218 16.04 -6.57 0.84
N VAL A 219 17.11 -5.86 1.19
CA VAL A 219 17.50 -4.61 0.53
C VAL A 219 17.74 -4.87 -0.96
N GLN A 220 16.95 -4.20 -1.80
CA GLN A 220 17.05 -4.23 -3.24
C GLN A 220 17.22 -2.79 -3.74
N GLU A 221 18.13 -2.60 -4.69
CA GLU A 221 18.38 -1.30 -5.29
C GLU A 221 17.20 -0.93 -6.19
N ILE A 222 16.57 0.21 -5.91
CA ILE A 222 15.48 0.75 -6.70
C ILE A 222 15.99 2.05 -7.32
N PRO A 223 15.86 2.25 -8.66
CA PRO A 223 16.30 3.47 -9.31
C PRO A 223 15.72 4.72 -8.65
N ARG A 224 16.54 5.76 -8.45
CA ARG A 224 16.03 7.00 -7.87
C ARG A 224 15.14 7.72 -8.87
N PHE A 225 14.09 8.39 -8.38
CA PHE A 225 13.17 9.14 -9.24
C PHE A 225 13.89 10.21 -10.06
N TYR A 226 14.86 10.89 -9.45
CA TYR A 226 15.66 11.89 -10.15
C TYR A 226 16.52 11.29 -11.27
N GLU A 227 17.05 10.07 -11.08
CA GLU A 227 17.86 9.39 -12.09
C GLU A 227 16.99 8.94 -13.29
N LEU A 228 15.74 8.53 -13.04
CA LEU A 228 14.81 8.13 -14.09
C LEU A 228 14.23 9.31 -14.87
N HIS A 229 13.84 10.37 -14.17
CA HIS A 229 13.01 11.43 -14.74
C HIS A 229 13.70 12.79 -14.83
N ASN A 230 14.89 12.95 -14.22
CA ASN A 230 15.59 14.24 -14.07
C ASN A 230 14.70 15.33 -13.44
N LYS A 231 13.91 14.94 -12.42
CA LYS A 231 12.94 15.80 -11.74
C LYS A 231 13.00 15.61 -10.24
N LYS A 232 12.96 16.71 -9.48
CA LYS A 232 12.76 16.62 -8.02
C LYS A 232 11.32 16.24 -7.72
N CYS A 233 11.14 15.22 -6.88
CA CYS A 233 9.82 14.69 -6.54
C CYS A 233 9.55 14.61 -5.04
N ALA A 234 8.29 14.89 -4.69
CA ALA A 234 7.74 14.63 -3.37
C ALA A 234 6.49 13.76 -3.46
N CYS A 235 6.23 12.95 -2.44
CA CYS A 235 5.08 12.06 -2.36
C CYS A 235 4.26 12.32 -1.09
N VAL A 236 3.02 12.76 -1.26
CA VAL A 236 2.00 12.99 -0.24
C VAL A 236 1.19 11.71 -0.08
N CYS A 237 1.53 10.90 0.92
CA CYS A 237 0.93 9.58 1.15
C CYS A 237 0.88 9.22 2.64
N ALA A 238 0.09 8.20 2.98
CA ALA A 238 -0.03 7.67 4.34
C ALA A 238 0.19 6.15 4.41
N THR A 239 -0.10 5.42 3.34
CA THR A 239 0.11 3.97 3.29
C THR A 239 1.60 3.64 3.33
N GLU A 240 1.99 2.75 4.24
CA GLU A 240 3.39 2.36 4.51
C GLU A 240 4.12 1.91 3.25
N ILE A 241 3.47 1.10 2.41
CA ILE A 241 4.07 0.61 1.17
C ILE A 241 4.41 1.74 0.19
N VAL A 242 3.55 2.75 0.08
CA VAL A 242 3.75 3.91 -0.81
C VAL A 242 4.84 4.82 -0.26
N GLN A 243 4.86 5.02 1.07
CA GLN A 243 5.94 5.75 1.75
C GLN A 243 7.29 5.07 1.53
N GLY A 244 7.34 3.74 1.68
CA GLY A 244 8.52 2.93 1.43
C GLY A 244 9.04 3.06 0.00
N ILE A 245 8.15 2.96 -1.00
CA ILE A 245 8.50 3.17 -2.42
C ILE A 245 9.08 4.57 -2.64
N ALA A 246 8.39 5.60 -2.14
CA ALA A 246 8.83 6.98 -2.31
C ALA A 246 10.21 7.24 -1.67
N LEU A 247 10.46 6.73 -0.46
CA LEU A 247 11.74 6.82 0.22
C LEU A 247 12.84 6.05 -0.52
N ALA A 248 12.56 4.82 -0.98
CA ALA A 248 13.50 4.01 -1.75
C ALA A 248 13.90 4.70 -3.07
N MET A 249 12.96 5.38 -3.72
CA MET A 249 13.21 6.19 -4.92
C MET A 249 13.83 7.57 -4.63
N GLY A 250 14.14 7.90 -3.37
CA GLY A 250 14.77 9.16 -2.98
C GLY A 250 13.85 10.39 -3.07
N MET A 251 12.53 10.20 -3.00
CA MET A 251 11.54 11.29 -2.97
C MET A 251 11.42 11.89 -1.57
N LYS A 252 10.95 13.15 -1.50
CA LYS A 252 10.54 13.74 -0.21
C LYS A 252 9.19 13.18 0.21
N VAL A 253 9.09 12.65 1.43
CA VAL A 253 7.81 12.25 2.04
C VAL A 253 7.55 13.11 3.29
N PRO A 254 6.56 14.02 3.29
CA PRO A 254 6.21 14.77 4.49
C PRO A 254 5.35 13.94 5.44
N LYS A 255 5.47 14.18 6.75
CA LYS A 255 4.48 13.72 7.72
C LYS A 255 3.25 14.61 7.65
N ILE A 256 2.07 14.00 7.47
CA ILE A 256 0.80 14.71 7.34
C ILE A 256 -0.09 14.34 8.52
N ASN A 257 -0.36 15.32 9.39
CA ASN A 257 -1.26 15.10 10.52
C ASN A 257 -2.67 14.79 10.00
N GLY A 258 -3.33 13.79 10.60
CA GLY A 258 -4.67 13.36 10.20
C GLY A 258 -4.74 12.47 8.97
N ALA A 259 -3.61 12.10 8.34
CA ALA A 259 -3.62 11.15 7.24
C ALA A 259 -3.58 9.70 7.76
N THR A 260 -4.65 8.94 7.56
CA THR A 260 -4.89 7.60 8.17
C THR A 260 -4.77 6.44 7.19
N ALA A 261 -4.60 6.74 5.89
CA ALA A 261 -4.71 5.77 4.79
C ALA A 261 -6.09 5.06 4.70
N ASP A 262 -7.13 5.59 5.34
CA ASP A 262 -8.51 5.08 5.19
C ASP A 262 -9.44 6.24 4.78
N VAL A 263 -10.75 5.99 4.72
CA VAL A 263 -11.79 6.96 4.33
C VAL A 263 -11.93 8.13 5.30
N ASP A 264 -11.41 8.01 6.52
CA ASP A 264 -11.35 9.08 7.52
C ASP A 264 -10.10 9.96 7.39
N THR A 265 -9.26 9.74 6.36
CA THR A 265 -8.06 10.53 6.12
C THR A 265 -8.38 12.00 5.87
N ASP A 266 -7.57 12.89 6.44
CA ASP A 266 -7.71 14.33 6.20
C ASP A 266 -7.22 14.72 4.80
N LEU A 267 -8.18 14.76 3.86
CA LEU A 267 -7.95 15.18 2.47
C LEU A 267 -7.51 16.65 2.37
N SER A 268 -7.98 17.52 3.26
CA SER A 268 -7.60 18.95 3.24
C SER A 268 -6.14 19.14 3.62
N SER A 269 -5.66 18.41 4.63
CA SER A 269 -4.25 18.40 5.00
C SER A 269 -3.36 17.83 3.89
N LYS A 270 -3.81 16.79 3.17
CA LYS A 270 -3.11 16.29 1.97
C LYS A 270 -3.05 17.33 0.85
N LEU A 271 -4.17 18.02 0.56
CA LEU A 271 -4.19 19.10 -0.44
C LEU A 271 -3.21 20.21 -0.05
N ASN A 272 -3.29 20.73 1.18
CA ASN A 272 -2.43 21.81 1.64
C ASN A 272 -0.95 21.45 1.56
N SER A 273 -0.59 20.22 1.93
CA SER A 273 0.77 19.70 1.79
C SER A 273 1.21 19.63 0.32
N THR A 274 0.32 19.18 -0.57
CA THR A 274 0.56 19.13 -2.01
C THR A 274 0.83 20.52 -2.60
N LEU A 275 0.01 21.52 -2.25
CA LEU A 275 0.17 22.90 -2.72
C LEU A 275 1.46 23.54 -2.19
N ALA A 276 1.86 23.24 -0.95
CA ALA A 276 3.13 23.71 -0.39
C ALA A 276 4.33 23.09 -1.12
N LEU A 277 4.35 21.77 -1.28
CA LEU A 277 5.43 21.05 -1.97
C LEU A 277 5.55 21.44 -3.45
N SER A 278 4.44 21.77 -4.11
CA SER A 278 4.42 22.19 -5.52
C SER A 278 5.22 23.49 -5.78
N LYS A 279 5.61 24.23 -4.74
CA LYS A 279 6.49 25.42 -4.86
C LYS A 279 7.97 25.05 -4.91
N GLU A 280 8.35 23.87 -4.43
CA GLU A 280 9.74 23.44 -4.25
C GLU A 280 10.12 22.24 -5.13
N TYR A 281 9.13 21.43 -5.50
CA TYR A 281 9.30 20.19 -6.26
C TYR A 281 8.65 20.32 -7.64
N GLU A 282 9.27 19.66 -8.63
CA GLU A 282 8.78 19.69 -10.02
C GLU A 282 7.67 18.67 -10.26
N VAL A 283 7.66 17.58 -9.50
CA VAL A 283 6.59 16.57 -9.52
C VAL A 283 6.12 16.31 -8.09
N VAL A 284 4.82 16.38 -7.85
CA VAL A 284 4.22 15.97 -6.58
C VAL A 284 3.25 14.82 -6.84
N ILE A 285 3.51 13.67 -6.21
CA ILE A 285 2.63 12.51 -6.23
C ILE A 285 1.72 12.60 -5.00
N VAL A 286 0.42 12.39 -5.19
CA VAL A 286 -0.58 12.34 -4.12
C VAL A 286 -1.25 10.98 -4.17
N HIS A 287 -1.08 10.18 -3.12
CA HIS A 287 -1.70 8.87 -3.02
C HIS A 287 -2.87 8.90 -2.04
N ILE A 288 -4.00 8.34 -2.47
CA ILE A 288 -5.25 8.29 -1.73
C ILE A 288 -5.73 6.84 -1.65
N ASN A 289 -5.74 6.26 -0.44
CA ASN A 289 -5.95 4.83 -0.21
C ASN A 289 -7.41 4.43 0.11
N GLY A 290 -8.21 5.33 0.69
CA GLY A 290 -9.49 4.95 1.32
C GLY A 290 -10.52 4.27 0.40
N THR A 291 -10.43 4.45 -0.91
CA THR A 291 -11.25 3.74 -1.90
C THR A 291 -10.97 2.23 -1.95
N ASP A 292 -9.72 1.84 -1.77
CA ASP A 292 -9.31 0.43 -1.71
C ASP A 292 -9.82 -0.22 -0.40
N GLU A 293 -9.64 0.46 0.73
CA GLU A 293 -10.12 0.00 2.04
C GLU A 293 -11.65 -0.19 2.08
N ALA A 294 -12.41 0.75 1.53
CA ALA A 294 -13.86 0.61 1.39
C ALA A 294 -14.25 -0.59 0.51
N SER A 295 -13.43 -0.92 -0.50
CA SER A 295 -13.62 -2.08 -1.37
C SER A 295 -13.38 -3.38 -0.61
N HIS A 296 -12.28 -3.48 0.15
CA HIS A 296 -11.97 -4.64 0.99
C HIS A 296 -13.06 -4.91 2.05
N ARG A 297 -13.65 -3.84 2.61
CA ARG A 297 -14.81 -3.94 3.52
C ARG A 297 -16.14 -4.24 2.83
N LYS A 298 -16.14 -4.34 1.50
CA LYS A 298 -17.34 -4.56 0.67
C LYS A 298 -18.42 -3.50 0.86
N LYS A 299 -18.00 -2.23 0.94
CA LYS A 299 -18.88 -1.08 1.16
C LYS A 299 -18.90 -0.17 -0.07
N PRO A 300 -19.66 -0.52 -1.14
CA PRO A 300 -19.68 0.24 -2.38
C PRO A 300 -20.14 1.70 -2.19
N PHE A 301 -21.12 1.95 -1.32
CA PHE A 301 -21.60 3.33 -1.04
C PHE A 301 -20.58 4.18 -0.28
N GLU A 302 -19.81 3.58 0.64
CA GLU A 302 -18.71 4.27 1.34
C GLU A 302 -17.63 4.66 0.34
N LYS A 303 -17.26 3.75 -0.57
CA LYS A 303 -16.33 4.02 -1.68
C LYS A 303 -16.81 5.17 -2.57
N ALA A 304 -18.09 5.17 -2.96
CA ALA A 304 -18.65 6.23 -3.80
C ALA A 304 -18.67 7.60 -3.08
N GLY A 305 -19.01 7.63 -1.79
CA GLY A 305 -18.95 8.84 -0.98
C GLY A 305 -17.53 9.39 -0.91
N PHE A 306 -16.56 8.53 -0.60
CA PHE A 306 -15.16 8.94 -0.51
C PHE A 306 -14.58 9.39 -1.88
N LEU A 307 -14.96 8.75 -3.00
CA LEU A 307 -14.61 9.21 -4.34
C LEU A 307 -15.10 10.62 -4.63
N LYS A 308 -16.30 10.97 -4.16
CA LYS A 308 -16.85 12.31 -4.28
C LYS A 308 -16.05 13.31 -3.45
N ASP A 309 -15.70 12.95 -2.22
CA ASP A 309 -14.88 13.82 -1.35
C ASP A 309 -13.48 14.06 -1.94
N VAL A 310 -12.86 13.03 -2.53
CA VAL A 310 -11.57 13.17 -3.24
C VAL A 310 -11.70 14.05 -4.47
N ASP A 311 -12.76 13.90 -5.26
CA ASP A 311 -13.04 14.75 -6.43
C ASP A 311 -13.24 16.22 -6.03
N GLU A 312 -14.02 16.49 -4.99
CA GLU A 312 -14.34 17.85 -4.54
C GLU A 312 -13.13 18.51 -3.87
N ILE A 313 -12.49 17.83 -2.91
CA ILE A 313 -11.43 18.41 -2.09
C ILE A 313 -10.09 18.38 -2.81
N ILE A 314 -9.64 17.21 -3.27
CA ILE A 314 -8.30 17.07 -3.87
C ILE A 314 -8.32 17.59 -5.31
N VAL A 315 -9.13 16.99 -6.19
CA VAL A 315 -9.09 17.32 -7.62
C VAL A 315 -9.57 18.75 -7.86
N GLY A 316 -10.71 19.13 -7.24
CA GLY A 316 -11.24 20.49 -7.31
C GLY A 316 -10.27 21.53 -6.75
N GLY A 317 -9.78 21.33 -5.52
CA GLY A 317 -8.83 22.24 -4.89
C GLY A 317 -7.52 22.40 -5.67
N LEU A 318 -7.04 21.34 -6.31
CA LEU A 318 -5.89 21.41 -7.21
C LEU A 318 -6.21 22.28 -8.44
N ILE A 319 -7.30 22.02 -9.16
CA ILE A 319 -7.70 22.81 -10.34
C ILE A 319 -7.86 24.30 -9.99
N GLU A 320 -8.50 24.61 -8.87
CA GLU A 320 -8.72 25.98 -8.41
C GLU A 320 -7.44 26.72 -8.05
N SER A 321 -6.42 26.00 -7.54
CA SER A 321 -5.16 26.60 -7.11
C SER A 321 -4.37 27.28 -8.24
N LYS A 322 -4.51 26.80 -9.47
CA LYS A 322 -3.77 27.26 -10.66
C LYS A 322 -2.24 27.27 -10.47
N LEU A 323 -1.71 26.45 -9.55
CA LEU A 323 -0.28 26.44 -9.21
C LEU A 323 0.57 25.55 -10.13
N PHE A 324 -0.06 24.65 -10.89
CA PHE A 324 0.62 23.67 -11.73
C PHE A 324 0.14 23.75 -13.18
N ASP A 325 1.00 23.25 -14.07
CA ASP A 325 0.69 23.18 -15.49
C ASP A 325 -0.03 21.89 -15.84
N ASN A 326 0.39 20.78 -15.24
CA ASN A 326 -0.15 19.44 -15.51
C ASN A 326 -0.72 18.78 -14.26
N LEU A 327 -1.92 18.21 -14.38
CA LEU A 327 -2.56 17.37 -13.37
C LEU A 327 -3.00 16.04 -14.00
N LEU A 328 -2.43 14.93 -13.51
CA LEU A 328 -2.80 13.58 -13.90
C LEU A 328 -3.54 12.90 -12.76
N VAL A 329 -4.82 12.59 -12.93
CA VAL A 329 -5.60 11.75 -12.00
C VAL A 329 -5.68 10.35 -12.59
N CYS A 330 -5.29 9.34 -11.82
CA CYS A 330 -5.23 7.95 -12.30
C CYS A 330 -5.53 6.95 -11.20
N CYS A 331 -5.66 5.70 -11.60
CA CYS A 331 -5.89 4.54 -10.76
C CYS A 331 -4.73 3.55 -10.95
N ASP A 332 -4.32 2.89 -9.87
CA ASP A 332 -3.26 1.89 -9.89
C ASP A 332 -3.80 0.48 -10.20
N HIS A 333 -4.92 0.07 -9.61
CA HIS A 333 -5.64 -1.17 -9.93
C HIS A 333 -7.15 -1.07 -9.66
N SER A 334 -7.93 -2.01 -10.17
CA SER A 334 -9.32 -2.13 -9.73
C SER A 334 -9.39 -2.81 -8.36
N SER A 335 -10.25 -2.30 -7.49
CA SER A 335 -10.56 -2.95 -6.21
C SER A 335 -12.05 -3.19 -6.13
N LEU A 336 -12.46 -4.45 -6.20
CA LEU A 336 -13.85 -4.81 -6.44
C LEU A 336 -14.63 -4.82 -5.13
N SER A 337 -15.56 -3.87 -4.93
CA SER A 337 -16.32 -3.75 -3.68
C SER A 337 -17.41 -4.80 -3.50
N ASP A 338 -17.72 -5.61 -4.52
CA ASP A 338 -18.55 -6.81 -4.42
C ASP A 338 -17.78 -8.01 -3.82
N LYS A 339 -16.48 -8.12 -4.14
CA LYS A 339 -15.63 -9.27 -3.79
C LYS A 339 -14.62 -8.99 -2.68
N GLY A 340 -14.23 -7.74 -2.48
CA GLY A 340 -13.15 -7.33 -1.59
C GLY A 340 -11.76 -7.71 -2.10
N SER A 341 -11.58 -7.80 -3.42
CA SER A 341 -10.36 -8.30 -4.07
C SER A 341 -9.88 -7.38 -5.19
N HIS A 342 -8.57 -7.38 -5.45
CA HIS A 342 -7.99 -6.64 -6.57
C HIS A 342 -8.28 -7.32 -7.92
N ARG A 343 -8.35 -6.52 -8.98
CA ARG A 343 -8.38 -6.99 -10.36
C ARG A 343 -7.45 -6.15 -11.23
N GLY A 344 -6.65 -6.83 -12.03
CA GLY A 344 -5.75 -6.19 -12.99
C GLY A 344 -6.47 -5.68 -14.23
N GLY A 345 -5.67 -5.36 -15.25
CA GLY A 345 -6.16 -4.80 -16.51
C GLY A 345 -5.82 -3.32 -16.63
N TYR A 346 -6.32 -2.71 -17.70
CA TYR A 346 -6.10 -1.30 -17.98
C TYR A 346 -6.88 -0.43 -17.00
N GLN A 347 -6.22 0.59 -16.45
CA GLN A 347 -6.78 1.52 -15.47
C GLN A 347 -6.91 2.93 -16.05
N PRO A 348 -8.02 3.63 -15.84
CA PRO A 348 -8.24 4.94 -16.46
C PRO A 348 -7.29 6.00 -15.88
N PHE A 349 -6.94 6.97 -16.74
CA PHE A 349 -6.32 8.20 -16.33
C PHE A 349 -6.96 9.41 -17.01
N PHE A 350 -6.82 10.57 -16.39
CA PHE A 350 -7.32 11.86 -16.82
C PHE A 350 -6.22 12.91 -16.65
N LEU A 351 -5.83 13.56 -17.74
CA LEU A 351 -4.76 14.54 -17.81
C LEU A 351 -5.33 15.92 -18.14
N TYR A 352 -5.10 16.88 -17.26
CA TYR A 352 -5.39 18.28 -17.48
C TYR A 352 -4.08 19.05 -17.67
N ASN A 353 -4.03 19.88 -18.70
CA ASN A 353 -2.96 20.85 -18.90
C ASN A 353 -3.56 22.26 -18.94
N SER A 354 -3.06 23.19 -18.13
CA SER A 354 -3.63 24.54 -18.00
C SER A 354 -3.28 25.48 -19.15
N LYS A 355 -2.34 25.10 -20.02
CA LYS A 355 -1.80 25.89 -21.14
C LYS A 355 -2.19 25.32 -22.50
N GLU A 356 -2.53 24.05 -22.59
CA GLU A 356 -2.89 23.37 -23.82
C GLU A 356 -4.35 22.91 -23.82
N ASN A 357 -5.06 23.20 -24.90
CA ASN A 357 -6.37 22.60 -25.17
C ASN A 357 -6.22 21.26 -25.90
N ASN A 358 -5.34 20.38 -25.40
CA ASN A 358 -5.17 19.04 -25.95
C ASN A 358 -6.28 18.13 -25.42
N ASN A 359 -7.37 18.09 -26.20
CA ASN A 359 -8.58 17.35 -25.87
C ASN A 359 -8.60 16.00 -26.61
N GLY A 360 -8.78 14.90 -25.88
CA GLY A 360 -9.11 13.64 -26.53
C GLY A 360 -8.66 12.37 -25.81
N PHE A 361 -9.02 11.25 -26.42
CA PHE A 361 -8.62 9.92 -25.98
C PHE A 361 -7.22 9.58 -26.47
N LEU A 362 -6.28 9.32 -25.56
CA LEU A 362 -4.90 8.96 -25.85
C LEU A 362 -4.69 7.45 -26.03
N GLY A 363 -5.75 6.65 -25.89
CA GLY A 363 -5.67 5.20 -26.04
C GLY A 363 -5.16 4.48 -24.80
N LYS A 364 -4.59 3.30 -25.04
CA LYS A 364 -3.98 2.43 -24.04
C LYS A 364 -2.48 2.63 -24.04
N ILE A 365 -1.92 2.91 -22.88
CA ILE A 365 -0.51 3.29 -22.71
C ILE A 365 0.12 2.39 -21.64
N ASP A 366 1.40 2.07 -21.78
CA ASP A 366 2.15 1.44 -20.69
C ASP A 366 2.21 2.39 -19.47
N GLY A 367 1.94 1.87 -18.27
CA GLY A 367 1.97 2.66 -17.03
C GLY A 367 3.33 3.30 -16.77
N LYS A 368 4.43 2.73 -17.28
CA LYS A 368 5.79 3.31 -17.17
C LYS A 368 5.92 4.70 -17.78
N GLU A 369 5.06 5.03 -18.74
CA GLU A 369 5.03 6.33 -19.41
C GLU A 369 4.24 7.39 -18.64
N ALA A 370 3.64 7.07 -17.49
CA ALA A 370 2.76 8.00 -16.78
C ALA A 370 3.46 9.29 -16.35
N ILE A 371 4.68 9.20 -15.80
CA ILE A 371 5.48 10.40 -15.47
C ILE A 371 5.91 11.15 -16.74
N THR A 372 6.31 10.44 -17.79
CA THR A 372 6.65 11.06 -19.08
C THR A 372 5.48 11.84 -19.66
N ILE A 373 4.26 11.33 -19.55
CA ILE A 373 3.02 12.00 -20.00
C ILE A 373 2.68 13.20 -19.13
N LEU A 374 2.79 13.05 -17.81
CA LEU A 374 2.53 14.12 -16.86
C LEU A 374 3.51 15.30 -17.04
N ALA A 375 4.78 15.02 -17.36
CA ALA A 375 5.83 16.01 -17.46
C ALA A 375 6.07 16.53 -18.89
N ARG A 376 5.15 16.31 -19.83
CA ARG A 376 5.23 16.93 -21.17
C ARG A 376 5.08 18.44 -21.03
N ASN A 377 6.00 19.18 -21.65
CA ASN A 377 6.01 20.65 -21.68
C ASN A 377 5.05 21.18 -22.72
#